data_AF-A0A8I0FAG9-F1
#
_entry.id   AF-A0A8I0FAG9-F1
#
_cell.length_a   1.000
_cell.length_b   1.000
_cell.length_c   1.000
_cell.angle_alpha   90.00
_cell.angle_beta   90.00
_cell.angle_gamma   90.00
#
_symmetry.space_group_name_H-M   'P 1'
#
loop_
_entity.id
_entity.type
_entity.pdbx_description
1 polymer ?
#
loop_
_entity_poly.entity_id
_entity_poly.type
_entity_poly.pdbx_seq_one_letter_code
_entity_poly.pdbx_strand_id
1 'polypeptide(L)'
;MSQAVDIIFYDGIVSKPYRAQISAQSETEVLIRYGEQLEQQRHYQYTDMKLIGALGQLHPVIELDDDARIEFHGALPEWFNYSTKKIQHSIWKFERSPNLIFFSLIFVITFGISLVKWGVPATSHYVAFKLPENSLKKLGDEAENYVLNNWTAPSQLAQTQKDQITKQYLNTVAENKPAKLVFRKGNRLGANAVALPNNTIIITDELIQIAHNNQEILGVLAHEQGHLVYRHSLQQGLTSLGLSVLYIAMTGDNSDLFTSLPAAMLGANYSRKFESEADLYA
;
A
#
# COMPACT_ATOMS: atom_id res chain seq x y z
N MET A 1 28.70 -51.31 4.31
CA MET A 1 28.73 -50.71 5.66
C MET A 1 29.03 -49.23 5.50
N SER A 2 28.10 -48.38 5.87
CA SER A 2 28.22 -46.91 5.83
C SER A 2 29.38 -46.49 6.73
N GLN A 3 30.22 -45.56 6.27
CA GLN A 3 31.31 -45.02 7.07
C GLN A 3 30.74 -44.22 8.25
N ALA A 4 31.16 -44.55 9.46
CA ALA A 4 30.83 -43.77 10.65
C ALA A 4 31.50 -42.38 10.57
N VAL A 5 30.79 -41.35 10.99
CA VAL A 5 31.24 -39.95 10.94
C VAL A 5 31.23 -39.38 12.34
N ASP A 6 32.29 -38.69 12.73
CA ASP A 6 32.39 -38.04 14.02
C ASP A 6 31.48 -36.80 14.08
N ILE A 7 30.75 -36.67 15.18
CA ILE A 7 29.80 -35.60 15.46
C ILE A 7 29.90 -35.18 16.94
N ILE A 8 29.36 -34.00 17.24
CA ILE A 8 29.00 -33.62 18.62
C ILE A 8 27.53 -33.98 18.82
N PHE A 9 27.24 -34.72 19.89
CA PHE A 9 25.89 -35.11 20.26
C PHE A 9 25.51 -34.50 21.62
N TYR A 10 24.32 -33.91 21.70
CA TYR A 10 23.67 -33.49 22.93
C TYR A 10 22.47 -34.41 23.13
N ASP A 11 22.34 -35.00 24.31
CA ASP A 11 21.40 -36.10 24.57
C ASP A 11 19.98 -35.67 24.94
N GLY A 12 19.71 -34.37 24.95
CA GLY A 12 18.43 -33.75 25.33
C GLY A 12 18.16 -33.74 26.85
N ILE A 13 19.00 -34.40 27.64
CA ILE A 13 18.81 -34.55 29.09
C ILE A 13 19.74 -33.59 29.84
N VAL A 14 20.98 -33.47 29.39
CA VAL A 14 21.98 -32.56 29.96
C VAL A 14 22.55 -31.64 28.87
N SER A 15 22.81 -30.37 29.21
CA SER A 15 23.50 -29.43 28.32
C SER A 15 25.00 -29.71 28.18
N LYS A 16 25.41 -30.99 28.14
CA LYS A 16 26.80 -31.43 28.00
C LYS A 16 27.01 -32.03 26.60
N PRO A 17 28.05 -31.59 25.85
CA PRO A 17 28.38 -32.21 24.58
C PRO A 17 29.07 -33.56 24.79
N TYR A 18 28.68 -34.55 23.99
CA TYR A 18 29.32 -35.85 23.88
C TYR A 18 30.03 -35.97 22.54
N ARG A 19 31.25 -36.50 22.55
CA ARG A 19 31.87 -36.99 21.30
C ARG A 19 31.12 -38.25 20.88
N ALA A 20 30.67 -38.26 19.64
CA ALA A 20 29.81 -39.32 19.15
C ALA A 20 30.13 -39.68 17.70
N GLN A 21 29.67 -40.84 17.28
CA GLN A 21 29.76 -41.32 15.90
C GLN A 21 28.37 -41.62 15.37
N ILE A 22 28.06 -41.09 14.20
CA ILE A 22 26.83 -41.37 13.48
C ILE A 22 27.10 -42.26 12.29
N SER A 23 26.25 -43.26 12.07
CA SER A 23 26.32 -44.17 10.93
C SER A 23 24.93 -44.53 10.43
N ALA A 24 24.76 -44.65 9.11
CA ALA A 24 23.51 -45.18 8.57
C ALA A 24 23.41 -46.69 8.87
N GLN A 25 22.31 -47.08 9.52
CA GLN A 25 21.96 -48.46 9.78
C GLN A 25 21.06 -49.03 8.67
N SER A 26 20.19 -48.18 8.12
CA SER A 26 19.33 -48.49 6.98
C SER A 26 19.14 -47.22 6.12
N GLU A 27 18.30 -47.29 5.08
CA GLU A 27 17.93 -46.11 4.29
C GLU A 27 17.05 -45.11 5.06
N THR A 28 16.45 -45.51 6.18
CA THR A 28 15.54 -44.69 6.98
C THR A 28 16.07 -44.35 8.37
N GLU A 29 17.10 -45.06 8.84
CA GLU A 29 17.54 -45.02 10.23
C GLU A 29 19.05 -44.79 10.36
N VAL A 30 19.43 -44.00 11.36
CA VAL A 30 20.82 -43.81 11.78
C VAL A 30 21.03 -44.26 13.21
N LEU A 31 22.24 -44.75 13.45
CA LEU A 31 22.75 -45.13 14.75
C LEU A 31 23.76 -44.08 15.22
N ILE A 32 23.54 -43.54 16.42
CA ILE A 32 24.46 -42.66 17.13
C ILE A 32 25.09 -43.44 18.27
N ARG A 33 26.42 -43.53 18.28
CA ARG A 33 27.19 -44.06 19.41
C ARG A 33 27.90 -42.94 20.13
N TYR A 34 27.81 -42.86 21.45
CA TYR A 34 28.36 -41.76 22.25
C TYR A 34 28.82 -42.23 23.64
N GLY A 35 29.57 -41.38 24.36
CA GLY A 35 30.22 -41.73 25.63
C GLY A 35 31.75 -41.86 25.49
N GLU A 36 32.48 -42.00 26.60
CA GLU A 36 33.96 -42.00 26.58
C GLU A 36 34.55 -43.15 25.74
N GLN A 37 33.86 -44.29 25.67
CA GLN A 37 34.25 -45.44 24.83
C GLN A 37 33.20 -45.79 23.76
N LEU A 38 32.30 -44.86 23.41
CA LEU A 38 31.19 -45.10 22.47
C LEU A 38 30.25 -46.25 22.89
N GLU A 39 30.13 -46.48 24.20
CA GLU A 39 29.32 -47.57 24.78
C GLU A 39 27.81 -47.34 24.67
N GLN A 40 27.36 -46.08 24.63
CA GLN A 40 25.95 -45.73 24.59
C GLN A 40 25.49 -45.63 23.15
N GLN A 41 24.26 -46.07 22.88
CA GLN A 41 23.71 -46.14 21.53
C GLN A 41 22.29 -45.58 21.50
N ARG A 42 21.99 -44.75 20.51
CA ARG A 42 20.63 -44.29 20.21
C ARG A 42 20.34 -44.42 18.71
N HIS A 43 19.09 -44.72 18.43
CA HIS A 43 18.56 -44.97 17.11
C HIS A 43 17.55 -43.88 16.77
N TYR A 44 17.67 -43.28 15.59
CA TYR A 44 16.78 -42.22 15.14
C TYR A 44 16.37 -42.46 13.68
N GLN A 45 15.10 -42.20 13.36
CA GLN A 45 14.65 -42.18 11.98
C GLN A 45 14.97 -40.82 11.35
N TYR A 46 15.26 -40.79 10.05
CA TYR A 46 15.44 -39.54 9.31
C TYR A 46 14.19 -38.65 9.31
N THR A 47 13.00 -39.21 9.55
CA THR A 47 11.74 -38.46 9.66
C THR A 47 11.67 -37.60 10.91
N ASP A 48 12.39 -37.98 11.95
CA ASP A 48 12.33 -37.35 13.28
C ASP A 48 13.44 -36.30 13.43
N MET A 49 14.21 -36.10 12.36
CA MET A 49 15.30 -35.14 12.27
C MET A 49 14.80 -33.81 11.70
N LYS A 50 15.29 -32.71 12.27
CA LYS A 50 15.01 -31.36 11.77
C LYS A 50 16.30 -30.58 11.64
N LEU A 51 16.65 -30.21 10.42
CA LEU A 51 17.81 -29.35 10.16
C LEU A 51 17.49 -27.90 10.58
N ILE A 52 18.12 -27.42 11.66
CA ILE A 52 17.92 -26.06 12.18
C ILE A 52 18.91 -25.07 11.57
N GLY A 53 20.14 -25.51 11.31
CA GLY A 53 21.23 -24.58 10.98
C GLY A 53 22.22 -25.15 9.98
N ALA A 54 22.40 -24.44 8.86
CA ALA A 54 23.54 -24.54 7.97
C ALA A 54 23.76 -23.16 7.31
N LEU A 55 24.02 -22.15 8.14
CA LEU A 55 24.18 -20.75 7.71
C LEU A 55 25.67 -20.41 7.59
N GLY A 56 26.14 -20.12 6.38
CA GLY A 56 27.51 -19.65 6.14
C GLY A 56 28.58 -20.70 6.42
N GLN A 57 29.49 -20.43 7.36
CA GLN A 57 30.55 -21.36 7.81
C GLN A 57 30.10 -22.27 8.97
N LEU A 58 28.86 -22.13 9.45
CA LEU A 58 28.36 -22.92 10.57
C LEU A 58 28.06 -24.35 10.12
N HIS A 59 28.57 -25.31 10.87
CA HIS A 59 28.39 -26.72 10.58
C HIS A 59 26.91 -27.11 10.71
N PRO A 60 26.43 -28.08 9.91
CA PRO A 60 25.05 -28.57 9.98
C PRO A 60 24.64 -28.98 11.40
N VAL A 61 23.50 -28.47 11.85
CA VAL A 61 22.88 -28.80 13.14
C VAL A 61 21.53 -29.44 12.91
N ILE A 62 21.36 -30.65 13.44
CA ILE A 62 20.10 -31.41 13.41
C ILE A 62 19.55 -31.50 14.83
N GLU A 63 18.31 -31.09 15.01
CA GLU A 63 17.51 -31.34 16.20
C GLU A 63 16.68 -32.60 15.99
N LEU A 64 16.52 -33.35 17.06
CA LEU A 64 15.79 -34.61 17.13
C LEU A 64 14.49 -34.37 17.92
N ASP A 65 13.56 -35.32 17.85
CA ASP A 65 12.25 -35.23 18.47
C ASP A 65 12.26 -35.29 20.01
N ASP A 66 13.36 -35.78 20.58
CA ASP A 66 13.62 -35.89 22.02
C ASP A 66 14.47 -34.73 22.58
N ASP A 67 14.45 -33.56 21.94
CA ASP A 67 15.29 -32.39 22.22
C ASP A 67 16.81 -32.67 22.13
N ALA A 68 17.21 -33.85 21.63
CA ALA A 68 18.61 -34.15 21.35
C ALA A 68 19.09 -33.40 20.10
N ARG A 69 20.40 -33.14 20.02
CA ARG A 69 21.00 -32.34 18.96
C ARG A 69 22.28 -32.96 18.45
N ILE A 70 22.43 -32.97 17.14
CA ILE A 70 23.62 -33.41 16.42
C ILE A 70 24.25 -32.20 15.76
N GLU A 71 25.53 -31.97 16.02
CA GLU A 71 26.34 -31.01 15.27
C GLU A 71 27.42 -31.75 14.48
N PHE A 72 27.46 -31.52 13.18
CA PHE A 72 28.49 -32.06 12.32
C PHE A 72 29.78 -31.23 12.44
N HIS A 73 30.93 -31.79 12.10
CA HIS A 73 32.19 -31.05 11.97
C HIS A 73 32.46 -30.58 10.52
N GLY A 74 31.65 -31.02 9.56
CA GLY A 74 31.83 -30.77 8.13
C GLY A 74 30.51 -30.80 7.38
N ALA A 75 30.56 -30.91 6.05
CA ALA A 75 29.35 -31.09 5.25
C ALA A 75 28.62 -32.40 5.63
N LEU A 76 27.30 -32.44 5.42
CA LEU A 76 26.52 -33.66 5.63
C LEU A 76 27.08 -34.80 4.75
N PRO A 77 27.27 -36.01 5.29
CA PRO A 77 27.75 -37.16 4.52
C PRO A 77 26.83 -37.47 3.34
N GLU A 78 27.38 -38.01 2.23
CA GLU A 78 26.59 -38.32 1.04
C GLU A 78 25.46 -39.32 1.31
N TRP A 79 25.72 -40.29 2.19
CA TRP A 79 24.75 -41.29 2.64
C TRP A 79 23.67 -40.72 3.56
N PHE A 80 23.82 -39.50 4.06
CA PHE A 80 22.87 -38.87 4.96
C PHE A 80 21.62 -38.43 4.17
N ASN A 81 20.61 -39.32 4.16
CA ASN A 81 19.43 -39.22 3.32
C ASN A 81 18.25 -38.53 4.02
N TYR A 82 18.45 -37.26 4.36
CA TYR A 82 17.40 -36.45 4.98
C TYR A 82 16.46 -35.82 3.92
N SER A 83 15.15 -36.03 4.10
CA SER A 83 14.09 -35.82 3.10
C SER A 83 13.86 -34.34 2.69
N THR A 84 14.27 -33.34 3.48
CA THR A 84 14.07 -31.92 3.12
C THR A 84 15.15 -31.31 2.21
N LYS A 85 16.08 -32.10 1.66
CA LYS A 85 17.17 -31.64 0.77
C LYS A 85 16.70 -30.76 -0.40
N LYS A 86 15.45 -30.89 -0.89
CA LYS A 86 14.96 -30.11 -2.06
C LYS A 86 14.43 -28.72 -1.73
N ILE A 87 13.70 -28.53 -0.63
CA ILE A 87 13.02 -27.25 -0.35
C ILE A 87 13.99 -26.25 0.27
N GLN A 88 14.78 -26.67 1.26
CA GLN A 88 15.77 -25.79 1.92
C GLN A 88 16.92 -25.40 0.99
N HIS A 89 17.38 -26.30 0.10
CA HIS A 89 18.49 -25.96 -0.81
C HIS A 89 18.09 -24.96 -1.90
N SER A 90 16.84 -24.99 -2.36
CA SER A 90 16.32 -23.99 -3.30
C SER A 90 16.25 -22.62 -2.64
N ILE A 91 15.70 -22.51 -1.43
CA ILE A 91 15.63 -21.25 -0.68
C ILE A 91 17.04 -20.67 -0.46
N TRP A 92 18.00 -21.53 -0.08
CA TRP A 92 19.41 -21.14 0.11
C TRP A 92 20.08 -20.59 -1.17
N LYS A 93 19.76 -21.13 -2.35
CA LYS A 93 20.27 -20.60 -3.63
C LYS A 93 19.63 -19.27 -4.01
N PHE A 94 18.35 -19.08 -3.67
CA PHE A 94 17.65 -17.81 -3.91
C PHE A 94 18.17 -16.69 -2.99
N GLU A 95 18.36 -16.98 -1.70
CA GLU A 95 18.83 -16.00 -0.70
C GLU A 95 20.29 -15.58 -0.89
N ARG A 96 21.13 -16.42 -1.49
CA ARG A 96 22.57 -16.15 -1.64
C ARG A 96 22.97 -15.61 -3.02
N SER A 97 22.02 -15.46 -3.94
CA SER A 97 22.27 -14.89 -5.25
C SER A 97 22.23 -13.36 -5.20
N PRO A 98 23.38 -12.66 -5.31
CA PRO A 98 23.40 -11.19 -5.28
C PRO A 98 22.56 -10.58 -6.41
N ASN A 99 22.45 -11.29 -7.54
CA ASN A 99 21.61 -10.86 -8.66
C ASN A 99 20.13 -10.90 -8.28
N LEU A 100 19.66 -11.94 -7.59
CA LEU A 100 18.27 -12.05 -7.18
C LEU A 100 17.90 -11.02 -6.10
N ILE A 101 18.80 -10.75 -5.16
CA ILE A 101 18.62 -9.66 -4.18
C ILE A 101 18.48 -8.33 -4.93
N PHE A 102 19.39 -8.03 -5.86
CA PHE A 102 19.36 -6.81 -6.65
C PHE A 102 18.06 -6.68 -7.48
N PHE A 103 17.65 -7.74 -8.18
CA PHE A 103 16.40 -7.75 -8.93
C PHE A 103 15.18 -7.60 -8.03
N SER A 104 15.17 -8.23 -6.84
CA SER A 104 14.07 -8.10 -5.89
C SER A 104 13.97 -6.66 -5.35
N LEU A 105 15.10 -6.00 -5.09
CA LEU A 105 15.12 -4.61 -4.64
C LEU A 105 14.59 -3.67 -5.73
N ILE A 106 15.06 -3.82 -6.97
CA ILE A 106 14.56 -3.06 -8.12
C ILE A 106 13.06 -3.31 -8.32
N PHE A 107 12.64 -4.56 -8.22
CA PHE A 107 11.24 -4.94 -8.37
C PHE A 107 10.37 -4.26 -7.32
N VAL A 108 10.75 -4.32 -6.04
CA VAL A 108 10.00 -3.68 -4.95
C VAL A 108 9.89 -2.17 -5.16
N ILE A 109 10.99 -1.51 -5.52
CA ILE A 109 10.99 -0.06 -5.78
C ILE A 109 10.09 0.28 -6.97
N THR A 110 10.26 -0.44 -8.08
CA THR A 110 9.48 -0.21 -9.31
C THR A 110 8.01 -0.51 -9.09
N PHE A 111 7.68 -1.56 -8.35
CA PHE A 111 6.32 -1.94 -7.99
C PHE A 111 5.68 -0.89 -7.07
N GLY A 112 6.40 -0.41 -6.05
CA GLY A 112 5.94 0.68 -5.18
C GLY A 112 5.66 1.97 -5.94
N ILE A 113 6.59 2.40 -6.81
CA ILE A 113 6.39 3.55 -7.71
C ILE A 113 5.18 3.31 -8.61
N SER A 114 5.01 2.09 -9.12
CA SER A 114 3.92 1.77 -10.04
C SER A 114 2.55 1.80 -9.37
N LEU A 115 2.47 1.28 -8.14
CA LEU A 115 1.27 1.34 -7.32
C LEU A 115 0.87 2.79 -7.04
N VAL A 116 1.81 3.64 -6.65
CA VAL A 116 1.53 5.05 -6.33
C VAL A 116 1.15 5.84 -7.59
N LYS A 117 1.89 5.67 -8.70
CA LYS A 117 1.67 6.48 -9.91
C LYS A 117 0.49 6.03 -10.77
N TRP A 118 0.18 4.73 -10.79
CA TRP A 118 -0.85 4.18 -11.68
C TRP A 118 -1.91 3.37 -10.93
N GLY A 119 -1.52 2.57 -9.94
CA GLY A 119 -2.45 1.73 -9.18
C GLY A 119 -3.51 2.53 -8.41
N VAL A 120 -3.08 3.46 -7.56
CA VAL A 120 -3.97 4.28 -6.73
C VAL A 120 -4.86 5.20 -7.58
N PRO A 121 -4.34 5.94 -8.59
CA PRO A 121 -5.21 6.75 -9.45
C PRO A 121 -6.23 5.91 -10.25
N ALA A 122 -5.83 4.77 -10.80
CA ALA A 122 -6.73 3.91 -11.59
C ALA A 122 -7.88 3.34 -10.73
N THR A 123 -7.56 2.88 -9.53
CA THR A 123 -8.56 2.40 -8.57
C THR A 123 -9.46 3.53 -8.10
N SER A 124 -8.92 4.72 -7.85
CA SER A 124 -9.69 5.91 -7.47
C SER A 124 -10.69 6.33 -8.56
N HIS A 125 -10.26 6.33 -9.82
CA HIS A 125 -11.15 6.55 -10.97
C HIS A 125 -12.29 5.53 -10.99
N TYR A 126 -11.97 4.23 -10.91
CA TYR A 126 -12.99 3.17 -10.92
C TYR A 126 -14.00 3.33 -9.77
N VAL A 127 -13.52 3.55 -8.55
CA VAL A 127 -14.37 3.71 -7.38
C VAL A 127 -15.22 4.98 -7.48
N ALA A 128 -14.67 6.09 -7.98
CA ALA A 128 -15.41 7.35 -8.12
C ALA A 128 -16.67 7.20 -8.99
N PHE A 129 -16.62 6.39 -10.05
CA PHE A 129 -17.78 6.15 -10.93
C PHE A 129 -18.70 5.02 -10.47
N LYS A 130 -18.25 4.16 -9.56
CA LYS A 130 -19.06 3.08 -8.96
C LYS A 130 -19.67 3.45 -7.61
N LEU A 131 -19.26 4.58 -7.03
CA LEU A 131 -19.75 5.02 -5.74
C LEU A 131 -21.27 5.30 -5.81
N PRO A 132 -22.06 4.75 -4.86
CA PRO A 132 -23.48 5.07 -4.74
C PRO A 132 -23.73 6.58 -4.53
N GLU A 133 -24.84 7.08 -5.08
CA GLU A 133 -25.19 8.51 -5.02
C GLU A 133 -25.34 9.04 -3.58
N ASN A 134 -25.85 8.22 -2.66
CA ASN A 134 -25.97 8.60 -1.26
C ASN A 134 -24.62 8.86 -0.58
N SER A 135 -23.59 8.09 -0.91
CA SER A 135 -22.22 8.27 -0.41
C SER A 135 -21.58 9.50 -1.04
N LEU A 136 -21.77 9.68 -2.35
CA LEU A 136 -21.31 10.86 -3.08
C LEU A 136 -21.87 12.14 -2.45
N LYS A 137 -23.18 12.17 -2.23
CA LYS A 137 -23.89 13.30 -1.62
C LYS A 137 -23.38 13.57 -0.21
N LYS A 138 -23.24 12.55 0.65
CA LYS A 138 -22.73 12.73 2.02
C LYS A 138 -21.31 13.32 2.05
N LEU A 139 -20.41 12.76 1.26
CA LEU A 139 -19.02 13.24 1.19
C LEU A 139 -18.95 14.68 0.66
N GLY A 140 -19.73 14.97 -0.39
CA GLY A 140 -19.77 16.31 -0.95
C GLY A 140 -20.45 17.34 -0.03
N ASP A 141 -21.51 16.97 0.68
CA ASP A 141 -22.18 17.84 1.66
C ASP A 141 -21.22 18.20 2.82
N GLU A 142 -20.40 17.25 3.28
CA GLU A 142 -19.39 17.50 4.30
C GLU A 142 -18.27 18.43 3.78
N ALA A 143 -17.79 18.20 2.56
CA ALA A 143 -16.82 19.07 1.91
C ALA A 143 -17.38 20.49 1.70
N GLU A 144 -18.64 20.61 1.29
CA GLU A 144 -19.35 21.89 1.14
C GLU A 144 -19.39 22.61 2.49
N ASN A 145 -19.87 21.96 3.54
CA ASN A 145 -19.94 22.54 4.89
C ASN A 145 -18.56 22.98 5.39
N TYR A 146 -17.51 22.20 5.14
CA TYR A 146 -16.15 22.55 5.53
C TYR A 146 -15.69 23.84 4.83
N VAL A 147 -15.88 23.96 3.51
CA VAL A 147 -15.51 25.18 2.75
C VAL A 147 -16.37 26.37 3.19
N LEU A 148 -17.67 26.16 3.39
CA LEU A 148 -18.61 27.22 3.77
C LEU A 148 -18.31 27.82 5.15
N ASN A 149 -17.92 26.98 6.11
CA ASN A 149 -17.71 27.39 7.50
C ASN A 149 -16.28 27.86 7.79
N ASN A 150 -15.28 27.29 7.11
CA ASN A 150 -13.88 27.58 7.44
C ASN A 150 -13.23 28.56 6.47
N TRP A 151 -13.62 28.55 5.19
CA TRP A 151 -12.85 29.22 4.13
C TRP A 151 -13.58 30.37 3.47
N THR A 152 -14.90 30.47 3.62
CA THR A 152 -15.73 31.47 2.97
C THR A 152 -16.65 32.19 3.96
N ALA A 153 -17.27 33.28 3.50
CA ALA A 153 -18.28 34.03 4.24
C ALA A 153 -19.53 34.26 3.37
N PRO A 154 -20.68 34.68 3.93
CA PRO A 154 -21.87 35.02 3.14
C PRO A 154 -21.55 36.00 2.02
N SER A 155 -22.05 35.70 0.81
CA SER A 155 -21.84 36.54 -0.37
C SER A 155 -22.49 37.92 -0.20
N GLN A 156 -21.79 38.94 -0.69
CA GLN A 156 -22.18 40.34 -0.71
C GLN A 156 -22.77 40.77 -2.07
N LEU A 157 -22.84 39.86 -3.05
CA LEU A 157 -23.43 40.15 -4.37
C LEU A 157 -24.94 40.35 -4.28
N ALA A 158 -25.45 41.26 -5.09
CA ALA A 158 -26.88 41.48 -5.26
C ALA A 158 -27.57 40.22 -5.84
N GLN A 159 -28.78 39.93 -5.40
CA GLN A 159 -29.51 38.75 -5.85
C GLN A 159 -29.73 38.75 -7.37
N THR A 160 -30.01 39.92 -7.96
CA THR A 160 -30.17 40.07 -9.42
C THR A 160 -28.93 39.64 -10.21
N GLN A 161 -27.74 39.90 -9.68
CA GLN A 161 -26.49 39.48 -10.30
C GLN A 161 -26.30 37.96 -10.21
N LYS A 162 -26.60 37.37 -9.05
CA LYS A 162 -26.59 35.90 -8.86
C LYS A 162 -27.55 35.21 -9.80
N ASP A 163 -28.77 35.74 -9.94
CA ASP A 163 -29.81 35.20 -10.81
C ASP A 163 -29.41 35.30 -12.28
N GLN A 164 -28.80 36.43 -12.69
CA GLN A 164 -28.32 36.63 -14.06
C GLN A 164 -27.23 35.62 -14.43
N ILE A 165 -26.21 35.44 -13.58
CA ILE A 165 -25.13 34.46 -13.80
C ILE A 165 -25.70 33.05 -13.83
N THR A 166 -26.56 32.70 -12.87
CA THR A 166 -27.20 31.38 -12.80
C THR A 166 -28.00 31.08 -14.05
N LYS A 167 -28.81 32.04 -14.52
CA LYS A 167 -29.60 31.89 -15.76
C LYS A 167 -28.72 31.67 -16.98
N GLN A 168 -27.61 32.41 -17.10
CA GLN A 168 -26.67 32.23 -18.21
C GLN A 168 -25.97 30.86 -18.15
N TYR A 169 -25.53 30.44 -16.96
CA TYR A 169 -24.94 29.12 -16.75
C TYR A 169 -25.90 28.00 -17.14
N LEU A 170 -27.16 28.08 -16.71
CA LEU A 170 -28.18 27.07 -17.03
C LEU A 170 -28.46 26.96 -18.53
N ASN A 171 -28.39 28.08 -19.25
CA ASN A 171 -28.68 28.12 -20.69
C ASN A 171 -27.50 27.71 -21.57
N THR A 172 -26.27 27.91 -21.11
CA THR A 172 -25.06 27.78 -21.95
C THR A 172 -24.17 26.60 -21.55
N VAL A 173 -24.08 26.28 -20.26
CA VAL A 173 -23.06 25.35 -19.72
C VAL A 173 -23.66 24.06 -19.16
N ALA A 174 -24.82 24.16 -18.52
CA ALA A 174 -25.35 23.07 -17.70
C ALA A 174 -25.74 21.80 -18.48
N GLU A 175 -25.89 21.85 -19.82
CA GLU A 175 -26.15 20.72 -20.71
C GLU A 175 -27.03 19.58 -20.13
N ASN A 176 -28.21 19.94 -19.59
CA ASN A 176 -29.18 19.04 -18.94
C ASN A 176 -28.72 18.37 -17.62
N LYS A 177 -27.55 18.73 -17.08
CA LYS A 177 -26.99 18.28 -15.80
C LYS A 177 -26.56 19.48 -14.94
N PRO A 178 -27.51 20.34 -14.52
CA PRO A 178 -27.18 21.55 -13.77
C PRO A 178 -26.56 21.22 -12.42
N ALA A 179 -25.45 21.89 -12.12
CA ALA A 179 -24.89 21.94 -10.79
C ALA A 179 -25.61 22.99 -9.93
N LYS A 180 -25.59 22.79 -8.62
CA LYS A 180 -26.01 23.79 -7.64
C LYS A 180 -24.93 24.87 -7.55
N LEU A 181 -25.24 26.09 -7.99
CA LEU A 181 -24.33 27.24 -7.81
C LEU A 181 -24.49 27.84 -6.41
N VAL A 182 -23.38 28.03 -5.71
CA VAL A 182 -23.32 28.66 -4.39
C VAL A 182 -22.36 29.84 -4.44
N PHE A 183 -22.92 31.04 -4.28
CA PHE A 183 -22.15 32.28 -4.26
C PHE A 183 -21.67 32.59 -2.84
N ARG A 184 -20.38 32.85 -2.67
CA ARG A 184 -19.78 33.15 -1.36
C ARG A 184 -18.76 34.27 -1.45
N LYS A 185 -18.55 34.99 -0.36
CA LYS A 185 -17.37 35.82 -0.22
C LYS A 185 -16.15 34.95 0.06
N GLY A 186 -15.08 35.18 -0.67
CA GLY A 186 -13.92 34.32 -0.79
C GLY A 186 -13.03 34.23 0.44
N ASN A 187 -13.12 35.10 1.45
CA ASN A 187 -12.31 35.07 2.69
C ASN A 187 -10.92 34.39 2.57
N ARG A 188 -10.74 33.15 3.05
CA ARG A 188 -9.47 32.39 2.93
C ARG A 188 -9.27 31.74 1.55
N LEU A 189 -10.37 31.41 0.87
CA LEU A 189 -10.38 30.84 -0.48
C LEU A 189 -9.96 31.85 -1.57
N GLY A 190 -10.17 33.15 -1.36
CA GLY A 190 -9.83 34.23 -2.30
C GLY A 190 -10.73 34.28 -3.54
N ALA A 191 -10.20 34.82 -4.65
CA ALA A 191 -10.86 34.81 -5.96
C ALA A 191 -10.74 33.42 -6.58
N ASN A 192 -11.79 32.60 -6.48
CA ASN A 192 -11.75 31.20 -6.87
C ASN A 192 -13.14 30.63 -7.21
N ALA A 193 -13.15 29.47 -7.87
CA ALA A 193 -14.31 28.59 -7.98
C ALA A 193 -13.89 27.15 -7.63
N VAL A 194 -14.83 26.35 -7.11
CA VAL A 194 -14.54 24.94 -6.80
C VAL A 194 -15.76 24.05 -6.98
N ALA A 195 -15.58 23.00 -7.78
CA ALA A 195 -16.49 21.88 -7.95
C ALA A 195 -16.38 20.85 -6.81
N LEU A 196 -17.52 20.52 -6.20
CA LEU A 196 -17.63 19.58 -5.09
C LEU A 196 -18.38 18.29 -5.49
N PRO A 197 -18.08 17.13 -4.85
CA PRO A 197 -18.66 15.85 -5.22
C PRO A 197 -20.19 15.78 -5.20
N ASN A 198 -20.87 16.60 -4.40
CA ASN A 198 -22.33 16.64 -4.32
C ASN A 198 -22.99 17.44 -5.46
N ASN A 199 -22.29 17.64 -6.58
CA ASN A 199 -22.76 18.40 -7.74
C ASN A 199 -23.01 19.89 -7.42
N THR A 200 -22.15 20.47 -6.58
CA THR A 200 -22.16 21.89 -6.20
C THR A 200 -20.92 22.58 -6.79
N ILE A 201 -21.10 23.78 -7.35
CA ILE A 201 -20.00 24.68 -7.68
C ILE A 201 -20.10 25.88 -6.74
N ILE A 202 -19.05 26.10 -5.94
CA ILE A 202 -18.89 27.33 -5.17
C ILE A 202 -18.13 28.34 -6.03
N ILE A 203 -18.66 29.54 -6.18
CA ILE A 203 -17.98 30.65 -6.88
C ILE A 203 -17.86 31.84 -5.94
N THR A 204 -16.69 32.48 -5.91
CA THR A 204 -16.47 33.60 -5.00
C THR A 204 -16.79 34.96 -5.60
N ASP A 205 -17.26 35.87 -4.75
CA ASP A 205 -17.56 37.26 -5.11
C ASP A 205 -16.34 37.94 -5.74
N GLU A 206 -15.14 37.68 -5.20
CA GLU A 206 -13.87 38.21 -5.65
C GLU A 206 -13.53 37.73 -7.07
N LEU A 207 -13.81 36.45 -7.40
CA LEU A 207 -13.65 35.95 -8.77
C LEU A 207 -14.56 36.70 -9.76
N ILE A 208 -15.80 36.94 -9.35
CA ILE A 208 -16.78 37.66 -10.16
C ILE A 208 -16.38 39.13 -10.33
N GLN A 209 -15.75 39.74 -9.33
CA GLN A 209 -15.28 41.13 -9.39
C GLN A 209 -14.04 41.33 -10.28
N ILE A 210 -13.15 40.33 -10.36
CA ILE A 210 -11.96 40.42 -11.24
C ILE A 210 -12.26 40.03 -12.69
N ALA A 211 -13.33 39.28 -12.93
CA ALA A 211 -13.76 38.94 -14.28
C ALA A 211 -14.21 40.20 -15.04
N HIS A 212 -13.74 40.38 -16.27
CA HIS A 212 -14.05 41.57 -17.07
C HIS A 212 -15.48 41.55 -17.61
N ASN A 213 -16.06 40.37 -17.77
CA ASN A 213 -17.41 40.16 -18.29
C ASN A 213 -17.97 38.80 -17.88
N ASN A 214 -19.27 38.60 -18.10
CA ASN A 214 -19.92 37.34 -17.75
C ASN A 214 -19.45 36.13 -18.59
N GLN A 215 -18.88 36.32 -19.78
CA GLN A 215 -18.38 35.19 -20.57
C GLN A 215 -17.15 34.55 -19.92
N GLU A 216 -16.27 35.34 -19.29
CA GLU A 216 -15.16 34.82 -18.49
C GLU A 216 -15.66 34.00 -17.30
N ILE A 217 -16.71 34.48 -16.62
CA ILE A 217 -17.35 33.74 -15.51
C ILE A 217 -17.94 32.42 -16.03
N LEU A 218 -18.61 32.43 -17.18
CA LEU A 218 -19.17 31.22 -17.78
C LEU A 218 -18.08 30.23 -18.20
N GLY A 219 -16.93 30.70 -18.70
CA GLY A 219 -15.79 29.85 -19.02
C GLY A 219 -15.25 29.13 -17.79
N VAL A 220 -15.11 29.84 -16.66
CA VAL A 220 -14.72 29.21 -15.38
C VAL A 220 -15.78 28.20 -14.93
N LEU A 221 -17.07 28.55 -15.00
CA LEU A 221 -18.14 27.62 -14.63
C LEU A 221 -18.21 26.39 -15.55
N ALA A 222 -17.84 26.53 -16.83
CA ALA A 222 -17.75 25.40 -17.76
C ALA A 222 -16.59 24.47 -17.40
N HIS A 223 -15.43 25.02 -17.07
CA HIS A 223 -14.29 24.27 -16.56
C HIS A 223 -14.65 23.52 -15.25
N GLU A 224 -15.27 24.20 -14.28
CA GLU A 224 -15.74 23.56 -13.03
C GLU A 224 -16.82 22.50 -13.28
N GLN A 225 -17.72 22.72 -14.25
CA GLN A 225 -18.68 21.71 -14.67
C GLN A 225 -17.98 20.46 -15.22
N GLY A 226 -16.89 20.62 -15.97
CA GLY A 226 -16.03 19.52 -16.41
C GLY A 226 -15.50 18.69 -15.24
N HIS A 227 -15.01 19.35 -14.18
CA HIS A 227 -14.59 18.66 -12.96
C HIS A 227 -15.70 17.83 -12.30
N LEU A 228 -16.95 18.31 -12.32
CA LEU A 228 -18.11 17.56 -11.83
C LEU A 228 -18.42 16.35 -12.70
N VAL A 229 -18.46 16.53 -14.03
CA VAL A 229 -18.77 15.47 -14.99
C VAL A 229 -17.78 14.31 -14.86
N TYR A 230 -16.50 14.61 -14.74
CA TYR A 230 -15.45 13.60 -14.58
C TYR A 230 -15.18 13.23 -13.12
N ARG A 231 -15.89 13.81 -12.14
CA ARG A 231 -15.75 13.53 -10.70
C ARG A 231 -14.33 13.74 -10.16
N HIS A 232 -13.60 14.72 -10.68
CA HIS A 232 -12.17 14.94 -10.37
C HIS A 232 -11.90 15.14 -8.88
N SER A 233 -12.69 15.94 -8.17
CA SER A 233 -12.52 16.18 -6.72
C SER A 233 -12.72 14.91 -5.89
N LEU A 234 -13.62 14.02 -6.30
CA LEU A 234 -13.81 12.72 -5.66
C LEU A 234 -12.63 11.78 -5.95
N GLN A 235 -12.19 11.70 -7.21
CA GLN A 235 -11.01 10.91 -7.58
C GLN A 235 -9.76 11.35 -6.81
N GLN A 236 -9.58 12.66 -6.65
CA GLN A 236 -8.48 13.24 -5.89
C GLN A 236 -8.58 12.87 -4.40
N GLY A 237 -9.76 13.00 -3.79
CA GLY A 237 -9.98 12.60 -2.40
C GLY A 237 -9.73 11.11 -2.15
N LEU A 238 -10.21 10.24 -3.05
CA LEU A 238 -9.96 8.79 -2.98
C LEU A 238 -8.48 8.46 -3.18
N THR A 239 -7.78 9.19 -4.05
CA THR A 239 -6.33 9.01 -4.25
C THR A 239 -5.58 9.36 -2.97
N SER A 240 -5.88 10.50 -2.36
CA SER A 240 -5.30 10.90 -1.08
C SER A 240 -5.56 9.86 0.02
N LEU A 241 -6.80 9.36 0.13
CA LEU A 241 -7.15 8.27 1.05
C LEU A 241 -6.32 7.01 0.80
N GLY A 242 -6.21 6.57 -0.46
CA GLY A 242 -5.46 5.38 -0.83
C GLY A 242 -3.98 5.50 -0.47
N LEU A 243 -3.38 6.67 -0.73
CA LEU A 243 -1.99 6.97 -0.35
C LEU A 243 -1.80 6.97 1.18
N SER A 244 -2.76 7.53 1.92
CA SER A 244 -2.75 7.49 3.39
C SER A 244 -2.80 6.06 3.91
N VAL A 245 -3.63 5.19 3.34
CA VAL A 245 -3.68 3.76 3.73
C VAL A 245 -2.34 3.07 3.47
N LEU A 246 -1.72 3.33 2.32
CA LEU A 246 -0.39 2.79 2.02
C LEU A 246 0.67 3.29 3.01
N TYR A 247 0.63 4.57 3.38
CA TYR A 247 1.54 5.14 4.37
C TYR A 247 1.45 4.39 5.72
N ILE A 248 0.24 4.19 6.25
CA ILE A 248 0.03 3.43 7.50
C ILE A 248 0.57 2.01 7.37
N ALA A 249 0.28 1.34 6.25
CA ALA A 249 0.73 -0.04 6.05
C ALA A 249 2.27 -0.15 6.05
N MET A 250 2.97 0.92 5.65
CA MET A 250 4.43 0.98 5.63
C MET A 250 5.04 1.40 6.97
N THR A 251 4.43 2.37 7.66
CA THR A 251 5.02 3.00 8.87
C THR A 251 4.45 2.46 10.17
N GLY A 252 3.25 1.86 10.14
CA GLY A 252 2.47 1.52 11.33
C GLY A 252 1.87 2.73 12.03
N ASP A 253 2.03 3.94 11.50
CA ASP A 253 1.57 5.19 12.11
C ASP A 253 0.19 5.60 11.56
N ASN A 254 -0.74 5.81 12.47
CA ASN A 254 -2.15 6.12 12.24
C ASN A 254 -2.57 7.49 12.79
N SER A 255 -1.61 8.33 13.20
CA SER A 255 -1.87 9.60 13.91
C SER A 255 -2.50 10.73 13.08
N ASP A 256 -2.41 10.73 11.73
CA ASP A 256 -2.71 11.92 10.90
C ASP A 256 -3.84 11.76 9.84
N LEU A 257 -4.67 10.72 9.93
CA LEU A 257 -5.53 10.31 8.79
C LEU A 257 -6.83 11.09 8.63
N PHE A 258 -7.52 11.40 9.74
CA PHE A 258 -8.87 11.96 9.67
C PHE A 258 -8.89 13.49 9.61
N THR A 259 -7.84 14.16 10.07
CA THR A 259 -7.73 15.62 10.09
C THR A 259 -7.27 16.21 8.75
N SER A 260 -6.60 15.42 7.91
CA SER A 260 -5.97 15.89 6.67
C SER A 260 -6.80 15.67 5.40
N LEU A 261 -7.81 14.80 5.42
CA LEU A 261 -8.59 14.45 4.22
C LEU A 261 -9.33 15.64 3.58
N PRO A 262 -10.08 16.47 4.33
CA PRO A 262 -10.72 17.66 3.74
C PRO A 262 -9.69 18.64 3.15
N ALA A 263 -8.53 18.80 3.80
CA ALA A 263 -7.45 19.63 3.32
C ALA A 263 -6.78 19.06 2.05
N ALA A 264 -6.62 17.74 1.94
CA ALA A 264 -6.06 17.08 0.77
C ALA A 264 -6.99 17.12 -0.45
N MET A 265 -8.31 17.11 -0.24
CA MET A 265 -9.31 17.29 -1.31
C MET A 265 -9.29 18.71 -1.88
N LEU A 266 -8.91 19.71 -1.08
CA LEU A 266 -8.95 21.13 -1.45
C LEU A 266 -7.58 21.72 -1.79
N GLY A 267 -6.49 21.16 -1.25
CA GLY A 267 -5.12 21.67 -1.36
C GLY A 267 -4.22 20.90 -2.32
N ALA A 268 -4.70 19.78 -2.86
CA ALA A 268 -3.99 19.09 -3.93
C ALA A 268 -4.42 19.69 -5.28
N ASN A 269 -3.47 20.31 -5.98
CA ASN A 269 -3.67 20.70 -7.37
C ASN A 269 -4.15 19.48 -8.17
N TYR A 270 -5.16 19.65 -9.01
CA TYR A 270 -5.60 18.56 -9.84
C TYR A 270 -4.45 18.08 -10.73
N SER A 271 -4.51 16.79 -11.07
CA SER A 271 -3.53 16.25 -12.01
C SER A 271 -3.63 16.99 -13.34
N ARG A 272 -2.51 17.14 -14.06
CA ARG A 272 -2.51 17.74 -15.42
C ARG A 272 -3.56 17.11 -16.34
N LYS A 273 -3.84 15.82 -16.16
CA LYS A 273 -4.87 15.10 -16.90
C LYS A 273 -6.27 15.64 -16.60
N PHE A 274 -6.59 15.86 -15.32
CA PHE A 274 -7.89 16.37 -14.89
C PHE A 274 -8.12 17.80 -15.39
N GLU A 275 -7.09 18.66 -15.32
CA GLU A 275 -7.14 20.01 -15.88
C GLU A 275 -7.41 19.97 -17.40
N SER A 276 -6.68 19.12 -18.13
CA SER A 276 -6.92 18.95 -19.58
C SER A 276 -8.31 18.40 -19.90
N GLU A 277 -8.86 17.49 -19.10
CA GLU A 277 -10.21 16.95 -19.28
C GLU A 277 -11.29 18.01 -18.99
N ALA A 278 -11.08 18.88 -18.00
CA ALA A 278 -11.96 20.00 -17.69
C ALA A 278 -11.90 21.10 -18.77
N ASP A 279 -10.70 21.44 -19.25
CA ASP A 279 -10.51 22.40 -20.34
C ASP A 279 -11.07 21.91 -21.68
N LEU A 280 -11.01 20.61 -21.97
CA LEU A 280 -11.63 20.03 -23.17
C LEU A 280 -13.15 19.98 -23.08
N TYR A 281 -13.71 19.98 -21.87
CA TYR A 281 -15.14 20.05 -21.64
C TYR A 281 -15.67 21.48 -21.83
N ALA A 282 -14.90 22.48 -21.40
CA ALA A 282 -15.26 23.90 -21.45
C ALA A 282 -15.22 24.50 -22.87
#